data_AF-A0A0W8FXK3-F1
#
_entry.id   AF-A0A0W8FXK3-F1
#
_cell.length_a   1.000
_cell.length_b   1.000
_cell.length_c   1.000
_cell.angle_alpha   90.00
_cell.angle_beta   90.00
_cell.angle_gamma   90.00
#
_symmetry.space_group_name_H-M   'P 1'
#
loop_
_entity.id
_entity.type
_entity.pdbx_description
1 polymer ?
#
loop_
_entity_poly.entity_id
_entity_poly.type
_entity_poly.pdbx_seq_one_letter_code
_entity_poly.pdbx_strand_id
1 'polypeptide(L)' 'MGNNFKDELNILNDVYSELIDAIENKPEIQDYEKSRIYTENLISHLNKWVVDVKNVRNLLEKREPVKDITADNRPA' A
#
# COMPACT_ATOMS: atom_id res chain seq x y z
N MET A 1 21.40 -2.55 4.41
CA MET A 1 20.08 -2.09 4.93
C MET A 1 19.51 -0.86 4.20
N GLY A 2 20.21 -0.20 3.27
CA GLY A 2 19.74 1.07 2.66
C GLY A 2 18.76 0.97 1.48
N ASN A 3 18.78 -0.11 0.68
CA ASN A 3 17.93 -0.19 -0.54
C ASN A 3 16.45 -0.33 -0.20
N ASN A 4 16.10 -1.20 0.75
CA ASN A 4 14.71 -1.55 0.97
C ASN A 4 13.85 -0.37 1.48
N PHE A 5 14.41 0.61 2.21
CA PHE A 5 13.64 1.76 2.72
C PHE A 5 13.24 2.72 1.60
N LYS A 6 14.16 3.00 0.67
CA LYS A 6 13.88 3.86 -0.48
C LYS A 6 12.86 3.22 -1.41
N ASP A 7 12.95 1.91 -1.60
CA ASP A 7 11.99 1.16 -2.42
C ASP A 7 10.58 1.17 -1.82
N GLU A 8 10.45 0.94 -0.51
CA GLU A 8 9.16 1.08 0.20
C GLU A 8 8.58 2.48 0.08
N LEU A 9 9.42 3.51 0.27
CA LEU A 9 8.99 4.90 0.19
C LEU A 9 8.53 5.26 -1.23
N ASN A 10 9.21 4.78 -2.26
CA ASN A 10 8.79 4.96 -3.65
C ASN A 10 7.43 4.31 -3.90
N ILE A 11 7.23 3.06 -3.46
CA ILE A 11 5.94 2.36 -3.61
C ILE A 11 4.81 3.16 -2.93
N LEU A 12 5.04 3.68 -1.72
CA LEU A 12 4.04 4.47 -1.01
C LEU A 12 3.76 5.82 -1.68
N ASN A 13 4.78 6.48 -2.23
CA ASN A 13 4.62 7.74 -2.97
C ASN A 13 3.86 7.53 -4.28
N ASP A 14 4.09 6.42 -4.97
CA ASP A 14 3.37 6.06 -6.19
C ASP A 14 1.89 5.82 -5.88
N VAL A 15 1.59 5.02 -4.85
CA VAL A 15 0.20 4.80 -4.38
C VAL A 15 -0.47 6.11 -3.99
N TYR A 16 0.23 7.00 -3.28
CA TYR A 16 -0.31 8.29 -2.87
C TYR A 16 -0.63 9.18 -4.08
N SER A 17 0.26 9.24 -5.07
CA SER A 17 0.06 10.04 -6.28
C SER A 17 -1.13 9.52 -7.08
N GLU A 18 -1.24 8.20 -7.27
CA GLU A 18 -2.37 7.58 -7.95
C GLU A 18 -3.71 7.83 -7.24
N LEU A 19 -3.72 7.88 -5.89
CA LEU A 19 -4.90 8.21 -5.09
C LEU A 19 -5.35 9.66 -5.31
N ILE A 20 -4.42 10.62 -5.31
CA ILE A 20 -4.73 12.03 -5.57
C ILE A 20 -5.30 12.18 -6.98
N ASP A 21 -4.63 11.61 -7.99
CA ASP A 21 -5.07 11.66 -9.38
C ASP A 21 -6.49 11.08 -9.53
N ALA A 22 -6.79 9.96 -8.88
CA ALA A 22 -8.13 9.38 -8.93
C ALA A 22 -9.19 10.32 -8.33
N ILE A 23 -8.90 10.93 -7.17
CA ILE A 23 -9.83 11.85 -6.50
C ILE A 23 -10.10 13.09 -7.36
N GLU A 24 -9.06 13.67 -7.95
CA GLU A 24 -9.16 14.88 -8.78
C GLU A 24 -9.89 14.61 -10.10
N ASN A 25 -9.74 13.42 -10.68
CA ASN A 25 -10.38 13.04 -11.94
C ASN A 25 -11.79 12.45 -11.79
N LYS A 26 -12.42 12.60 -10.62
CA LYS A 26 -13.79 12.14 -10.41
C LYS A 26 -14.75 12.82 -11.41
N PRO A 27 -15.53 12.06 -12.20
CA PRO A 27 -16.46 12.63 -13.16
C PRO A 27 -17.64 13.32 -12.47
N GLU A 28 -18.24 14.29 -13.16
CA GLU A 28 -19.50 14.91 -12.72
C GLU A 28 -20.63 13.88 -12.68
N ILE A 29 -21.45 13.94 -11.63
CA ILE A 29 -22.46 12.92 -11.27
C ILE A 29 -23.52 12.71 -12.37
N GLN A 30 -23.67 13.66 -13.28
CA GLN A 30 -24.71 13.62 -14.32
C GLN A 30 -24.34 12.75 -15.54
N ASP A 31 -23.08 12.31 -15.66
CA ASP A 31 -22.64 11.42 -16.73
C ASP A 31 -22.50 9.97 -16.22
N TYR A 32 -23.54 9.17 -16.43
CA TYR A 32 -23.60 7.78 -15.96
C TYR A 32 -22.49 6.91 -16.54
N GLU A 33 -22.21 7.04 -17.84
CA GLU A 33 -21.24 6.18 -18.51
C GLU A 33 -19.81 6.52 -18.08
N LYS A 34 -19.49 7.81 -17.94
CA LYS A 34 -18.20 8.22 -17.35
C LYS A 34 -18.07 7.78 -15.90
N SER A 35 -19.15 7.85 -15.11
CA SER A 35 -19.16 7.39 -13.73
C SER A 35 -18.93 5.89 -13.62
N ARG A 36 -19.51 5.10 -14.54
CA ARG A 36 -19.32 3.64 -14.62
C ARG A 36 -17.87 3.30 -14.94
N ILE A 37 -17.32 3.88 -16.00
CA ILE A 37 -15.92 3.67 -16.42
C ILE A 37 -14.94 4.09 -15.31
N TYR A 38 -15.17 5.25 -14.70
CA TYR A 38 -14.38 5.72 -13.57
C TYR A 38 -14.41 4.73 -12.39
N THR A 39 -15.58 4.19 -12.06
CA THR A 39 -15.73 3.22 -10.97
C THR A 39 -15.04 1.90 -11.27
N GLU A 40 -15.17 1.39 -12.51
CA GLU A 40 -14.48 0.18 -12.96
C GLU A 40 -12.94 0.35 -12.87
N ASN A 41 -12.42 1.49 -13.32
CA ASN A 41 -11.01 1.82 -13.22
C ASN A 41 -10.56 1.95 -11.76
N LEU A 42 -11.33 2.66 -10.92
CA LEU A 42 -11.05 2.83 -9.50
C LEU A 42 -10.95 1.49 -8.77
N ILE A 43 -11.84 0.53 -9.06
CA ILE A 43 -11.78 -0.81 -8.49
C ILE A 43 -10.47 -1.52 -8.87
N SER A 44 -10.04 -1.39 -10.13
CA SER A 44 -8.77 -1.96 -10.60
C SER A 44 -7.57 -1.36 -9.85
N HIS A 45 -7.54 -0.03 -9.70
CA HIS A 45 -6.51 0.68 -8.93
C HIS A 45 -6.52 0.29 -7.45
N LEU A 46 -7.69 0.20 -6.81
CA LEU A 46 -7.82 -0.24 -5.42
C LEU A 46 -7.22 -1.63 -5.20
N ASN A 47 -7.47 -2.58 -6.12
CA ASN A 47 -6.88 -3.91 -6.04
C ASN A 47 -5.35 -3.86 -6.11
N LYS A 48 -4.79 -3.04 -7.01
CA LYS A 48 -3.34 -2.82 -7.12
C LYS A 48 -2.77 -2.21 -5.82
N TRP A 49 -3.37 -1.14 -5.32
CA TRP A 49 -2.90 -0.47 -4.10
C TRP A 49 -2.91 -1.41 -2.89
N VAL A 50 -3.91 -2.28 -2.77
CA VAL A 50 -3.94 -3.31 -1.71
C VAL A 50 -2.73 -4.23 -1.80
N VAL A 51 -2.31 -4.63 -2.99
CA VAL A 51 -1.11 -5.46 -3.20
C VAL A 51 0.15 -4.69 -2.83
N ASP A 52 0.28 -3.44 -3.28
CA ASP A 52 1.45 -2.61 -3.04
C ASP A 52 1.62 -2.30 -1.54
N VAL A 53 0.54 -1.95 -0.85
CA VAL A 53 0.54 -1.74 0.61
C VAL A 53 0.91 -3.03 1.36
N LYS A 54 0.40 -4.20 0.93
CA LYS A 54 0.78 -5.49 1.52
C LYS A 54 2.27 -5.79 1.31
N ASN A 55 2.82 -5.48 0.13
CA ASN A 55 4.24 -5.67 -0.16
C ASN A 55 5.11 -4.84 0.77
N VAL A 56 4.78 -3.55 0.93
CA VAL A 56 5.47 -2.66 1.88
C VAL A 56 5.37 -3.21 3.30
N ARG A 57 4.18 -3.63 3.75
CA ARG A 57 3.98 -4.22 5.08
C ARG A 57 4.89 -5.44 5.31
N ASN A 58 4.94 -6.36 4.35
CA ASN A 58 5.78 -7.55 4.44
C ASN A 58 7.28 -7.22 4.49
N LEU A 59 7.72 -6.18 3.79
CA LEU A 59 9.11 -5.71 3.85
C LEU A 59 9.45 -5.10 5.21
N LEU A 60 8.51 -4.39 5.83
CA LEU A 60 8.65 -3.84 7.18
C LEU A 60 8.65 -4.93 8.25
N GLU A 61 7.74 -5.90 8.19
CA GLU A 61 7.68 -7.04 9.12
C GLU A 61 8.99 -7.85 9.12
N LYS A 62 9.63 -8.03 7.96
CA LYS A 62 10.95 -8.67 7.86
C LYS A 62 12.08 -7.91 8.55
N ARG A 63 11.88 -6.62 8.89
CA ARG A 63 12.85 -5.79 9.62
C ARG A 63 12.55 -5.72 11.11
N GLU A 64 11.36 -6.08 11.57
CA GLU A 64 11.13 -6.25 13.00
C GLU A 64 12.01 -7.41 13.48
N PRO A 65 12.86 -7.21 14.51
CA PRO A 65 13.56 -8.32 15.12
C PRO A 65 12.50 -9.30 15.65
N VAL A 66 12.64 -10.58 15.30
CA VAL A 66 11.81 -11.65 15.87
C VAL A 66 11.85 -11.48 17.38
N LYS A 67 10.70 -11.23 18.01
CA LYS A 67 10.63 -11.13 19.47
C LYS A 67 11.20 -12.41 20.05
N ASP A 68 12.38 -12.31 20.64
CA ASP A 68 13.12 -13.43 21.17
C ASP A 68 12.34 -14.00 22.36
N ILE A 69 11.69 -15.15 22.17
CA ILE A 69 10.84 -15.80 23.19
C ILE A 69 11.70 -16.59 24.21
N THR A 70 13.01 -16.34 24.27
CA THR A 70 13.96 -17.19 25.02
C THR A 70 14.49 -16.58 26.32
N ALA A 71 14.02 -15.40 26.71
CA ALA A 71 14.51 -14.71 27.92
C ALA A 71 13.97 -15.27 29.26
N ASP A 72 13.41 -16.48 29.30
CA ASP A 72 12.82 -17.06 30.52
C ASP A 72 13.35 -18.46 30.91
N ASN A 73 14.54 -18.85 30.40
CA ASN A 73 15.22 -20.08 30.83
C ASN A 73 16.67 -19.84 31.27
N ARG A 74 16.88 -18.94 32.25
CA ARG A 74 18.12 -18.96 33.03
C ARG A 74 17.87 -19.82 34.28
N PRO A 75 18.54 -20.97 34.45
CA PRO A 75 18.46 -21.71 35.71
C PRO A 75 19.06 -20.83 36.81
N ALA A 76 18.30 -20.63 37.89
CA ALA A 76 18.78 -20.05 39.14
C ALA A 76 19.61 -21.08 39.93
#